data_AF-A0A9E2YSE4-F1
#
_entry.id   AF-A0A9E2YSE4-F1
#
_cell.length_a   1.000
_cell.length_b   1.000
_cell.length_c   1.000
_cell.angle_alpha   90.00
_cell.angle_beta   90.00
_cell.angle_gamma   90.00
#
_symmetry.space_group_name_H-M   'P 1'
#
loop_
_entity.id
_entity.type
_entity.pdbx_description
1 polymer ?
#
loop_
_entity_poly.entity_id
_entity_poly.type
_entity_poly.pdbx_seq_one_letter_code
_entity_poly.pdbx_strand_id
1 'polypeptide(L)'
;MKASALLIFVAASVAYGAVTRVDISSRSDVLNGDPQGSAGPYERIAGKVYFAVDPKVAQNQIIADVDLAPRNAEGKVEFSADLYILKPKDAARSNGTALVEISNRG
;
A
#
# COMPACT_ATOMS: atom_id res chain seq x y z
N MET A 1 -2.49 -33.27 42.73
CA MET A 1 -3.09 -32.48 41.63
C MET A 1 -1.95 -31.77 40.91
N LYS A 2 -1.63 -32.15 39.67
CA LYS A 2 -0.57 -31.50 38.87
C LYS A 2 -1.26 -30.49 37.95
N ALA A 3 -0.98 -29.20 38.16
CA ALA A 3 -1.47 -28.15 37.28
C ALA A 3 -0.60 -28.12 36.02
N SER A 4 -1.17 -28.48 34.87
CA SER A 4 -0.51 -28.32 33.58
C SER A 4 -0.81 -26.92 33.06
N ALA A 5 0.23 -26.10 32.89
CA ALA A 5 0.11 -24.79 32.23
C ALA A 5 0.11 -24.98 30.72
N LEU A 6 -0.93 -24.50 30.05
CA LEU A 6 -1.05 -24.48 28.59
C LEU A 6 -0.36 -23.23 28.04
N LEU A 7 0.77 -23.42 27.34
CA LEU A 7 1.46 -22.36 26.60
C LEU A 7 0.76 -22.16 25.25
N ILE A 8 0.09 -21.02 25.07
CA ILE A 8 -0.49 -20.60 23.79
C ILE A 8 0.59 -19.86 23.00
N PHE A 9 1.13 -20.49 21.96
CA PHE A 9 1.95 -19.82 20.96
C PHE A 9 1.04 -19.07 19.98
N VAL A 10 1.03 -17.74 20.06
CA VAL A 10 0.40 -16.90 19.03
C VAL A 10 1.40 -16.76 17.88
N ALA A 11 1.21 -17.54 16.83
CA ALA A 11 1.91 -17.33 15.57
C ALA A 11 1.26 -16.12 14.87
N ALA A 12 1.94 -14.97 14.88
CA ALA A 12 1.52 -13.84 14.06
C ALA A 12 1.82 -14.16 12.59
N SER A 13 0.79 -14.44 11.80
CA SER A 13 0.93 -14.50 10.36
C SER A 13 1.21 -13.10 9.83
N VAL A 14 2.36 -12.89 9.21
CA VAL A 14 2.63 -11.68 8.44
C VAL A 14 1.68 -11.70 7.23
N ALA A 15 0.62 -10.90 7.28
CA ALA A 15 -0.22 -10.69 6.11
C ALA A 15 0.54 -9.76 5.16
N TYR A 16 1.08 -10.33 4.08
CA TYR A 16 1.59 -9.54 2.98
C TYR A 16 0.41 -8.89 2.26
N GLY A 17 0.44 -7.57 2.10
CA GLY A 17 -0.50 -6.89 1.23
C GLY A 17 -0.41 -7.45 -0.19
N ALA A 18 -1.49 -7.34 -0.96
CA ALA A 18 -1.54 -7.85 -2.34
C ALA A 18 -0.55 -7.17 -3.31
N VAL A 19 0.25 -6.20 -2.84
CA VAL A 19 1.26 -5.49 -3.63
C VAL A 19 2.37 -6.44 -4.05
N THR A 20 2.55 -6.59 -5.35
CA THR A 20 3.64 -7.41 -5.92
C THR A 20 4.84 -6.55 -6.32
N ARG A 21 4.60 -5.28 -6.67
CA ARG A 21 5.65 -4.37 -7.15
C ARG A 21 5.25 -2.90 -7.03
N VAL A 22 6.23 -2.04 -6.82
CA VAL A 22 6.09 -0.58 -6.90
C VAL A 22 7.13 -0.04 -7.86
N ASP A 23 6.68 0.63 -8.91
CA ASP A 23 7.55 1.32 -9.86
C ASP A 23 7.47 2.82 -9.61
N ILE A 24 8.62 3.45 -9.36
CA ILE A 24 8.71 4.91 -9.30
C ILE A 24 9.12 5.42 -10.68
N SER A 25 8.24 6.18 -11.33
CA SER A 25 8.49 6.74 -12.65
C SER A 25 9.15 8.11 -12.60
N SER A 26 8.87 8.91 -11.56
CA SER A 26 9.48 10.22 -11.41
C SER A 26 9.53 10.71 -9.98
N ARG A 27 10.49 11.58 -9.72
CA ARG A 27 10.59 12.43 -8.53
C ARG A 27 10.83 13.86 -8.97
N SER A 28 10.18 14.82 -8.32
CA SER A 28 10.37 16.24 -8.63
C SER A 28 10.08 17.12 -7.43
N ASP A 29 10.61 18.34 -7.46
CA ASP A 29 10.34 19.33 -6.43
C ASP A 29 8.90 19.84 -6.54
N VAL A 30 8.28 20.06 -5.38
CA VAL A 30 7.01 20.76 -5.28
C VAL A 30 7.32 22.25 -5.16
N LEU A 31 6.58 23.09 -5.90
CA LEU A 31 6.74 24.55 -5.86
C LEU A 31 8.20 24.99 -6.02
N ASN A 32 8.91 24.40 -6.99
CA ASN A 32 10.33 24.67 -7.27
C ASN A 32 11.29 24.50 -6.07
N GLY A 33 10.89 23.75 -5.05
CA GLY A 33 11.69 23.53 -3.85
C GLY A 33 11.52 24.62 -2.80
N ASP A 34 10.50 25.47 -2.92
CA ASP A 34 10.20 26.48 -1.91
C ASP A 34 9.74 25.81 -0.59
N PRO A 35 10.29 26.22 0.57
CA PRO A 35 9.91 25.65 1.86
C PRO A 35 8.42 25.83 2.18
N GLN A 36 7.80 24.76 2.70
CA GLN A 36 6.40 24.75 3.14
C GLN A 36 6.35 24.72 4.67
N GLY A 37 6.22 25.91 5.28
CA GLY A 37 6.18 26.06 6.73
C GLY A 37 7.41 25.45 7.43
N SER A 38 7.21 24.85 8.60
CA SER A 38 8.29 24.21 9.37
C SER A 38 8.80 22.88 8.77
N ALA A 39 8.00 22.24 7.91
CA ALA A 39 8.34 20.97 7.29
C ALA A 39 9.43 21.11 6.21
N GLY A 40 9.66 22.33 5.70
CA GLY A 40 10.66 22.60 4.66
C GLY A 40 10.16 22.23 3.26
N PRO A 41 11.06 22.07 2.28
CA PRO A 41 10.68 21.77 0.89
C PRO A 41 10.09 20.36 0.75
N TYR A 42 9.18 20.19 -0.19
CA TYR A 42 8.52 18.92 -0.48
C TYR A 42 9.02 18.31 -1.81
N GLU A 43 8.98 16.98 -1.89
CA GLU A 43 9.09 16.23 -3.14
C GLU A 43 7.75 15.60 -3.50
N ARG A 44 7.51 15.52 -4.81
CA ARG A 44 6.48 14.68 -5.44
C ARG A 44 7.15 13.42 -5.93
N ILE A 45 6.61 12.27 -5.55
CA ILE A 45 6.99 10.95 -6.08
C ILE A 45 5.79 10.38 -6.82
N ALA A 46 5.95 10.06 -8.10
CA ALA A 46 4.90 9.43 -8.89
C ALA A 46 5.35 8.09 -9.45
N GLY A 47 4.38 7.20 -9.66
CA GLY A 47 4.65 5.82 -10.04
C GLY A 47 3.39 4.99 -10.22
N LYS A 48 3.56 3.67 -10.14
CA LYS A 48 2.49 2.69 -10.23
C LYS A 48 2.70 1.58 -9.22
N VAL A 49 1.63 1.17 -8.54
CA VAL A 49 1.60 0.00 -7.66
C VAL A 49 0.90 -1.13 -8.40
N TYR A 50 1.49 -2.33 -8.35
CA TYR A 50 0.95 -3.54 -8.95
C TYR A 50 0.48 -4.48 -7.86
N PHE A 51 -0.63 -5.17 -8.11
CA PHE A 51 -1.30 -6.05 -7.16
C PHE A 51 -1.62 -7.40 -7.79
N ALA A 52 -1.66 -8.44 -6.96
CA ALA A 52 -2.21 -9.75 -7.30
C ALA A 52 -3.04 -10.28 -6.13
N VAL A 53 -4.35 -10.46 -6.33
CA VAL A 53 -5.30 -10.89 -5.28
C VAL A 53 -5.86 -12.28 -5.58
N ASP A 54 -6.07 -13.10 -4.54
CA ASP A 54 -6.83 -14.33 -4.67
C ASP A 54 -8.35 -14.02 -4.59
N PRO A 55 -9.13 -14.26 -5.66
CA PRO A 55 -10.57 -13.98 -5.67
C PRO A 55 -11.39 -14.89 -4.72
N LYS A 56 -10.79 -15.98 -4.20
CA LYS A 56 -11.45 -16.89 -3.27
C LYS A 56 -11.37 -16.43 -1.81
N VAL A 57 -10.51 -15.45 -1.51
CA VAL A 57 -10.39 -14.86 -0.18
C VAL A 57 -11.59 -13.97 0.07
N ALA A 58 -12.29 -14.21 1.19
CA ALA A 58 -13.56 -13.53 1.52
C ALA A 58 -13.45 -11.99 1.48
N GLN A 59 -12.31 -11.43 1.89
CA GLN A 59 -12.06 -9.99 1.86
C GLN A 59 -12.01 -9.41 0.44
N ASN A 60 -11.60 -10.20 -0.56
CA ASN A 60 -11.52 -9.76 -1.95
C ASN A 60 -12.85 -9.93 -2.68
N GLN A 61 -13.75 -10.79 -2.20
CA GLN A 61 -15.05 -11.05 -2.83
C GLN A 61 -16.01 -9.85 -2.82
N ILE A 62 -15.70 -8.80 -2.05
CA ILE A 62 -16.44 -7.52 -2.13
C ILE A 62 -16.14 -6.76 -3.42
N ILE A 63 -15.04 -7.07 -4.11
CA ILE A 63 -14.68 -6.48 -5.39
C ILE A 63 -15.64 -7.05 -6.44
N ALA A 64 -16.35 -6.17 -7.14
CA ALA A 64 -17.29 -6.56 -8.19
C ALA A 64 -16.59 -7.39 -9.27
N ASP A 65 -17.23 -8.48 -9.68
CA ASP A 65 -16.80 -9.39 -10.74
C ASP A 65 -15.37 -9.96 -10.60
N VAL A 66 -14.80 -9.94 -9.39
CA VAL A 66 -13.43 -10.41 -9.13
C VAL A 66 -13.26 -11.90 -9.43
N ASP A 67 -14.33 -12.68 -9.33
CA ASP A 67 -14.36 -14.10 -9.65
C ASP A 67 -14.41 -14.35 -11.17
N LEU A 68 -14.91 -13.39 -11.95
CA LEU A 68 -14.98 -13.42 -13.41
C LEU A 68 -13.71 -12.88 -14.09
N ALA A 69 -12.89 -12.13 -13.37
CA ALA A 69 -11.67 -11.53 -13.91
C ALA A 69 -10.63 -12.58 -14.36
N PRO A 70 -9.84 -12.30 -15.43
CA PRO A 70 -8.72 -13.15 -15.83
C PRO A 70 -7.72 -13.36 -14.68
N ARG A 71 -7.12 -14.56 -14.64
CA ARG A 71 -6.20 -14.97 -13.58
C ARG A 71 -4.84 -15.34 -14.17
N ASN A 72 -3.78 -15.00 -13.45
CA ASN A 72 -2.42 -15.41 -13.80
C ASN A 72 -2.19 -16.90 -13.51
N ALA A 73 -0.98 -17.40 -13.78
CA ALA A 73 -0.62 -18.81 -13.56
C ALA A 73 -0.72 -19.27 -12.09
N GLU A 74 -0.69 -18.34 -11.14
CA GLU A 74 -0.90 -18.60 -9.71
C GLU A 74 -2.39 -18.56 -9.31
N GLY A 75 -3.30 -18.33 -10.26
CA GLY A 75 -4.73 -18.23 -10.00
C GLY A 75 -5.17 -16.90 -9.37
N LYS A 76 -4.33 -15.87 -9.40
CA LYS A 76 -4.62 -14.54 -8.84
C LYS A 76 -5.07 -13.56 -9.92
N VAL A 77 -5.91 -12.59 -9.54
CA VAL A 77 -6.31 -11.47 -10.40
C VAL A 77 -5.26 -10.36 -10.28
N GLU A 78 -4.72 -9.92 -11.41
CA GLU A 78 -3.68 -8.89 -11.48
C GLU A 78 -4.25 -7.54 -11.89
N PHE A 79 -3.85 -6.48 -11.21
CA PHE A 79 -4.24 -5.10 -11.53
C PHE A 79 -3.21 -4.11 -11.03
N SER A 80 -3.38 -2.83 -11.37
CA SER A 80 -2.48 -1.77 -10.93
C SER A 80 -3.23 -0.48 -10.62
N ALA A 81 -2.60 0.38 -9.81
CA ALA A 81 -3.10 1.71 -9.49
C ALA A 81 -1.95 2.72 -9.58
N ASP A 82 -2.28 3.97 -9.90
CA ASP A 82 -1.29 5.04 -9.89
C ASP A 82 -0.86 5.39 -8.46
N LEU A 83 0.42 5.72 -8.30
CA LEU A 83 1.00 6.17 -7.04
C LEU A 83 1.35 7.64 -7.15
N TYR A 84 0.90 8.44 -6.20
CA TYR A 84 1.28 9.84 -6.09
C TYR A 84 1.48 10.19 -4.61
N ILE A 85 2.70 10.58 -4.25
CA ILE A 85 3.09 10.91 -2.88
C ILE A 85 3.63 12.33 -2.87
N LEU A 86 3.13 13.14 -1.93
CA LEU A 86 3.73 14.40 -1.53
C LEU A 86 4.31 14.22 -0.13
N LYS A 87 5.60 14.50 0.05
CA LYS A 87 6.25 14.41 1.36
C LYS A 87 7.33 15.47 1.55
N PRO A 88 7.65 15.86 2.80
CA PRO A 88 8.85 16.63 3.09
C PRO A 88 10.10 15.92 2.57
N LYS A 89 11.03 16.65 1.95
CA LYS A 89 12.32 16.10 1.55
C LYS A 89 13.13 15.62 2.77
N ASP A 90 13.04 16.36 3.87
CA ASP A 90 13.62 15.97 5.15
C ASP A 90 12.59 15.17 5.96
N ALA A 91 12.78 13.84 6.01
CA ALA A 91 11.89 12.94 6.73
C ALA A 91 11.83 13.25 8.24
N ALA A 92 12.89 13.82 8.84
CA ALA A 92 12.91 14.17 10.26
C ALA A 92 11.96 15.33 10.60
N ARG A 93 11.51 16.08 9.59
CA ARG A 93 10.52 17.17 9.75
C ARG A 93 9.08 16.73 9.43
N SER A 94 8.88 15.45 9.13
CA SER A 94 7.54 14.89 8.95
C SER A 94 6.86 14.68 10.31
N ASN A 95 5.52 14.72 10.34
CA ASN A 95 4.75 14.44 11.56
C ASN A 95 4.47 12.95 11.78
N GLY A 96 4.98 12.07 10.91
CA GLY A 96 4.80 10.62 10.99
C GLY A 96 3.44 10.09 10.50
N THR A 97 2.53 10.96 10.06
CA THR A 97 1.18 10.58 9.63
C THR A 97 1.02 10.74 8.12
N ALA A 98 0.50 9.70 7.45
CA ALA A 98 0.10 9.80 6.05
C ALA A 98 -1.38 10.16 5.96
N LEU A 99 -1.69 11.23 5.23
CA LEU A 99 -3.04 11.46 4.71
C LEU A 99 -3.17 10.67 3.41
N VAL A 100 -4.06 9.69 3.41
CA VAL A 100 -4.29 8.81 2.26
C VAL A 100 -5.64 9.15 1.66
N GLU A 101 -5.63 9.56 0.40
CA GLU A 101 -6.82 9.70 -0.42
C GLU A 101 -6.83 8.53 -1.40
N ILE A 102 -7.97 7.85 -1.46
CA ILE A 102 -8.21 6.77 -2.42
C ILE A 102 -9.24 7.33 -3.38
N SER A 103 -8.78 7.73 -4.57
CA SER A 103 -9.64 8.29 -5.59
C SER A 103 -10.79 7.33 -5.86
N ASN A 104 -12.00 7.73 -5.47
CA ASN A 104 -13.18 6.90 -5.61
C ASN A 104 -13.76 7.07 -7.03
N ARG A 105 -14.02 5.96 -7.72
CA ARG A 105 -14.35 5.80 -9.15
C ARG A 105 -13.21 6.14 -10.14
N GLY A 106 -12.69 5.08 -10.77
CA GLY A 106 -12.47 5.03 -12.22
C GLY A 106 -13.65 4.32 -12.87
#